data_AF-A0A0H3PHV8-F1
#
_entry.id   AF-A0A0H3PHV8-F1
#
_cell.length_a   1.000
_cell.length_b   1.000
_cell.length_c   1.000
_cell.angle_alpha   90.00
_cell.angle_beta   90.00
_cell.angle_gamma   90.00
#
_symmetry.space_group_name_H-M   'P 1'
#
loop_
_entity.id
_entity.type
_entity.pdbx_description
1 polymer ?
#
loop_
_entity_poly.entity_id
_entity_poly.type
_entity_poly.pdbx_seq_one_letter_code
_entity_poly.pdbx_strand_id
1 'polypeptide(L)'
;MKTFIKTLLVAVTILFSVFATAKQVKLPNNIKYVNTTEAFSCTEIDGMNCQTKNQFNYKDNSYVFVLERGGAWCYDYTVSVVNLKTGKAQMIEYGDNQLCSGSNKPFFEIKNGVPTVGVIDTSGKPVGVAQDKLKI
;
A
#
# COMPACT_ATOMS: atom_id res chain seq x y z
N MET A 1 37.73 -10.24 -50.86
CA MET A 1 36.57 -9.35 -50.62
C MET A 1 36.37 -9.20 -49.12
N LYS A 2 36.36 -7.96 -48.62
CA LYS A 2 35.71 -7.54 -47.35
C LYS A 2 34.18 -7.74 -47.56
N THR A 3 33.28 -7.96 -46.61
CA THR A 3 33.06 -7.27 -45.33
C THR A 3 31.94 -8.02 -44.58
N PHE A 4 32.04 -8.03 -43.25
CA PHE A 4 31.04 -8.27 -42.21
C PHE A 4 29.55 -8.10 -42.59
N ILE A 5 28.72 -9.12 -42.31
CA ILE A 5 27.33 -8.93 -41.82
C ILE A 5 27.06 -9.98 -40.73
N LYS A 6 27.29 -9.58 -39.47
CA LYS A 6 26.49 -10.08 -38.35
C LYS A 6 25.11 -9.45 -38.49
N THR A 7 24.03 -10.23 -38.37
CA THR A 7 22.95 -10.03 -37.38
C THR A 7 21.72 -10.85 -37.73
N LEU A 8 21.07 -11.32 -36.66
CA LEU A 8 19.62 -11.50 -36.52
C LEU A 8 19.03 -12.82 -37.04
N LEU A 9 18.96 -13.82 -36.15
CA LEU A 9 17.75 -14.64 -36.06
C LEU A 9 17.17 -14.48 -34.66
N VAL A 10 15.94 -13.98 -34.68
CA VAL A 10 15.14 -13.48 -33.57
C VAL A 10 14.72 -14.64 -32.68
N ALA A 11 15.21 -14.68 -31.44
CA ALA A 11 14.60 -15.49 -30.40
C ALA A 11 13.36 -14.73 -29.89
N VAL A 12 12.20 -14.96 -30.51
CA VAL A 12 10.91 -14.53 -29.94
C VAL A 12 10.64 -15.43 -28.74
N THR A 13 11.23 -15.08 -27.60
CA THR A 13 10.75 -15.56 -26.31
C THR A 13 9.50 -14.75 -26.01
N ILE A 14 8.35 -15.32 -26.37
CA ILE A 14 7.05 -14.84 -25.93
C ILE A 14 7.06 -14.99 -24.40
N LEU A 15 7.42 -13.91 -23.70
CA LEU A 15 7.14 -13.80 -22.27
C LEU A 15 5.61 -13.79 -22.15
N PHE A 16 5.04 -14.96 -21.91
CA PHE A 16 3.75 -15.06 -21.27
C PHE A 16 3.90 -14.42 -19.89
N SER A 17 3.66 -13.12 -19.80
CA SER A 17 3.36 -12.47 -18.53
C SER A 17 2.03 -13.04 -18.08
N VAL A 18 2.08 -14.14 -17.34
CA VAL A 18 0.97 -14.64 -16.57
C VAL A 18 0.60 -13.48 -15.65
N PHE A 19 -0.47 -12.76 -15.98
CA PHE A 19 -1.10 -11.85 -15.03
C PHE A 19 -1.71 -12.74 -13.97
N ALA A 20 -0.89 -13.18 -13.00
CA ALA A 20 -1.35 -13.82 -11.80
C ALA A 20 -2.33 -12.83 -11.16
N THR A 21 -3.62 -13.15 -11.20
CA THR A 21 -4.61 -12.38 -10.46
C THR A 21 -4.18 -12.47 -9.01
N ALA A 22 -3.70 -11.36 -8.45
CA ALA A 22 -3.21 -11.34 -7.09
C ALA A 22 -4.36 -11.81 -6.19
N LYS A 23 -4.13 -12.89 -5.42
CA LYS A 23 -5.13 -13.42 -4.48
C LYS A 23 -5.59 -12.27 -3.59
N GLN A 24 -6.87 -11.92 -3.69
CA GLN A 24 -7.43 -10.80 -2.95
C GLN A 24 -7.27 -11.07 -1.45
N VAL A 25 -6.61 -10.16 -0.74
CA VAL A 25 -6.41 -10.27 0.71
C VAL A 25 -7.77 -10.16 1.39
N LYS A 26 -8.16 -11.21 2.12
CA LYS A 26 -9.38 -11.19 2.92
C LYS A 26 -9.11 -10.47 4.25
N LEU A 27 -9.89 -9.44 4.53
CA LEU A 27 -9.83 -8.73 5.82
C LEU A 27 -10.49 -9.57 6.94
N PRO A 28 -10.01 -9.47 8.19
CA PRO A 28 -10.69 -10.07 9.34
C PRO A 28 -12.08 -9.47 9.58
N ASN A 29 -13.02 -10.30 10.03
CA ASN A 29 -14.31 -9.83 10.53
C ASN A 29 -14.05 -9.21 11.92
N ASN A 30 -14.36 -7.92 12.13
CA ASN A 30 -14.15 -7.15 13.38
C ASN A 30 -12.80 -6.42 13.53
N ILE A 31 -12.35 -5.70 12.51
CA ILE A 31 -11.20 -4.82 12.63
C ILE A 31 -11.52 -3.66 13.60
N LYS A 32 -10.56 -3.31 14.48
CA LYS A 32 -10.66 -2.17 15.40
C LYS A 32 -9.42 -1.30 15.34
N TYR A 33 -9.61 0.01 15.32
CA TYR A 33 -8.51 0.95 15.49
C TYR A 33 -7.96 0.89 16.92
N VAL A 34 -6.63 1.01 17.06
CA VAL A 34 -5.98 1.06 18.38
C VAL A 34 -5.77 2.47 18.91
N ASN A 35 -5.79 3.47 18.03
CA ASN A 35 -5.48 4.87 18.36
C ASN A 35 -6.70 5.80 18.32
N THR A 36 -7.90 5.28 18.05
CA THR A 36 -9.13 6.07 17.96
C THR A 36 -10.35 5.24 18.38
N THR A 37 -11.42 5.93 18.77
CA THR A 37 -12.74 5.34 19.05
C THR A 37 -13.58 5.16 17.79
N GLU A 38 -13.10 5.63 16.64
CA GLU A 38 -13.79 5.48 15.35
C GLU A 38 -13.89 4.01 14.94
N ALA A 39 -15.00 3.68 14.29
CA ALA A 39 -15.19 2.36 13.71
C ALA A 39 -14.34 2.23 12.43
N PHE A 40 -13.74 1.05 12.23
CA PHE A 40 -13.09 0.73 10.97
C PHE A 40 -14.14 0.63 9.87
N SER A 41 -14.04 1.47 8.84
CA SER A 41 -15.12 1.66 7.87
C SER A 41 -15.13 0.59 6.77
N CYS A 42 -13.97 0.02 6.42
CA CYS A 42 -13.86 -0.99 5.38
C CYS A 42 -14.32 -2.37 5.84
N THR A 43 -15.56 -2.71 5.50
CA THR A 43 -16.14 -4.04 5.71
C THR A 43 -15.84 -5.00 4.55
N GLU A 44 -15.64 -4.47 3.33
CA GLU A 44 -15.32 -5.24 2.12
C GLU A 44 -14.26 -4.51 1.28
N ILE A 45 -13.46 -5.26 0.52
CA ILE A 45 -12.51 -4.72 -0.46
C ILE A 45 -13.18 -4.69 -1.83
N ASP A 46 -13.78 -3.55 -2.17
CA ASP A 46 -14.58 -3.35 -3.39
C ASP A 46 -13.80 -2.71 -4.55
N GLY A 47 -12.57 -2.26 -4.30
CA GLY A 47 -11.76 -1.57 -5.31
C GLY A 47 -12.12 -0.09 -5.51
N MET A 48 -13.25 0.39 -4.97
CA MET A 48 -13.74 1.75 -5.17
C MET A 48 -13.66 2.59 -3.89
N ASN A 49 -14.22 2.09 -2.80
CA ASN A 49 -14.22 2.74 -1.50
C ASN A 49 -13.11 2.20 -0.61
N CYS A 50 -12.79 0.91 -0.77
CA CYS A 50 -11.85 0.20 0.06
C CYS A 50 -10.92 -0.64 -0.82
N GLN A 51 -9.62 -0.34 -0.75
CA GLN A 51 -8.59 -1.05 -1.50
C GLN A 51 -7.51 -1.57 -0.56
N THR A 52 -6.99 -2.77 -0.84
CA THR A 52 -5.75 -3.23 -0.20
C THR A 52 -4.54 -2.87 -1.05
N LYS A 53 -3.45 -2.50 -0.39
CA LYS A 53 -2.13 -2.27 -1.00
C LYS A 53 -1.06 -2.92 -0.14
N ASN A 54 0.04 -3.32 -0.79
CA ASN A 54 1.30 -3.71 -0.18
C ASN A 54 1.14 -4.58 1.09
N GLN A 55 0.90 -5.88 0.91
CA GLN A 55 0.99 -6.82 2.04
C GLN A 55 2.45 -6.99 2.45
N PHE A 56 2.73 -7.00 3.75
CA PHE A 56 4.07 -7.22 4.28
C PHE A 56 4.04 -8.08 5.54
N ASN A 57 5.15 -8.75 5.82
CA ASN A 57 5.33 -9.52 7.04
C ASN A 57 6.31 -8.79 7.95
N TYR A 58 6.03 -8.79 9.24
CA TYR A 58 6.94 -8.29 10.26
C TYR A 58 6.80 -9.13 11.52
N LYS A 59 7.91 -9.74 11.96
CA LYS A 59 7.91 -10.81 12.96
C LYS A 59 6.93 -11.93 12.54
N ASP A 60 6.15 -12.48 13.46
CA ASP A 60 5.20 -13.58 13.22
C ASP A 60 3.81 -13.13 12.75
N ASN A 61 3.71 -11.90 12.22
CA ASN A 61 2.45 -11.30 11.77
C ASN A 61 2.51 -10.88 10.30
N SER A 62 1.35 -10.93 9.65
CA SER A 62 1.13 -10.36 8.33
C SER A 62 0.26 -9.12 8.45
N TYR A 63 0.64 -8.10 7.70
CA TYR A 63 -0.01 -6.80 7.66
C TYR A 63 -0.41 -6.44 6.24
N VAL A 64 -1.42 -5.61 6.10
CA VAL A 64 -1.81 -5.03 4.81
C VAL A 64 -2.18 -3.56 5.00
N PHE A 65 -1.90 -2.73 4.01
CA PHE A 65 -2.45 -1.38 3.99
C PHE A 65 -3.85 -1.41 3.39
N VAL A 66 -4.77 -0.72 4.04
CA VAL A 66 -6.13 -0.48 3.57
C VAL A 66 -6.26 1.00 3.27
N LEU A 67 -6.67 1.31 2.06
CA LEU A 67 -6.95 2.64 1.57
C LEU A 67 -8.46 2.83 1.56
N GLU A 68 -8.93 3.79 2.34
CA GLU A 68 -10.30 4.25 2.43
C GLU A 68 -10.46 5.51 1.56
N ARG A 69 -11.42 5.50 0.63
CA ARG A 69 -11.63 6.61 -0.30
C ARG A 69 -11.82 7.92 0.45
N GLY A 70 -10.98 8.90 0.10
CA GLY A 70 -11.07 10.26 0.62
C GLY A 70 -12.41 10.92 0.28
N GLY A 71 -12.79 11.91 1.09
CA GLY A 71 -14.01 12.70 0.88
C GLY A 71 -13.95 13.56 -0.38
N ALA A 72 -15.07 14.12 -0.81
CA ALA A 72 -15.18 14.92 -2.04
C ALA A 72 -14.20 16.12 -2.12
N TRP A 73 -13.69 16.58 -0.98
CA TRP A 73 -12.79 17.73 -0.85
C TRP A 73 -11.30 17.39 -0.87
N CYS A 74 -10.94 16.12 -0.69
CA CYS A 74 -9.55 15.67 -0.68
C CYS A 74 -9.44 14.26 -1.26
N TYR A 75 -8.73 14.14 -2.39
CA TYR A 75 -8.60 12.87 -3.09
C TYR A 75 -7.65 11.87 -2.42
N ASP A 76 -6.88 12.32 -1.44
CA ASP A 76 -5.99 11.45 -0.69
C ASP A 76 -6.80 10.45 0.13
N TYR A 77 -6.48 9.18 -0.03
CA TYR A 77 -7.07 8.11 0.76
C TYR A 77 -6.68 8.24 2.23
N THR A 78 -7.62 7.98 3.13
CA THR A 78 -7.24 7.61 4.49
C THR A 78 -6.51 6.27 4.42
N VAL A 79 -5.33 6.19 5.01
CA VAL A 79 -4.49 5.00 4.94
C VAL A 79 -4.38 4.39 6.32
N SER A 80 -4.70 3.11 6.41
CA SER A 80 -4.60 2.34 7.64
C SER A 80 -3.76 1.09 7.42
N VAL A 81 -2.93 0.72 8.38
CA VAL A 81 -2.26 -0.57 8.42
C VAL A 81 -3.08 -1.53 9.29
N VAL A 82 -3.36 -2.72 8.77
CA VAL A 82 -4.17 -3.75 9.45
C VAL A 82 -3.31 -4.97 9.70
N ASN A 83 -3.28 -5.43 10.96
CA ASN A 83 -2.73 -6.73 11.33
C ASN A 83 -3.77 -7.81 11.02
N LEU A 84 -3.50 -8.64 10.00
CA LEU A 84 -4.43 -9.66 9.51
C LEU A 84 -4.67 -10.79 10.51
N LYS A 85 -3.76 -10.99 11.47
CA LYS A 85 -3.88 -12.01 12.51
C LYS A 85 -4.76 -11.55 13.66
N THR A 86 -4.57 -10.30 14.10
CA THR A 86 -5.22 -9.79 15.32
C THR A 86 -6.47 -8.96 15.06
N GLY A 87 -6.71 -8.52 13.82
CA GLY A 87 -7.79 -7.59 13.50
C GLY A 87 -7.59 -6.20 14.11
N LYS A 88 -6.33 -5.83 14.42
CA LYS A 88 -6.01 -4.47 14.90
C LYS A 88 -5.64 -3.60 13.71
N ALA A 89 -6.10 -2.35 13.71
CA ALA A 89 -5.75 -1.35 12.72
C ALA A 89 -5.10 -0.14 13.38
N GLN A 90 -4.17 0.47 12.66
CA GLN A 90 -3.58 1.76 12.98
C GLN A 90 -3.78 2.67 11.77
N MET A 91 -4.45 3.79 11.98
CA MET A 91 -4.55 4.85 10.99
C MET A 91 -3.20 5.58 10.89
N ILE A 92 -2.78 5.90 9.67
CA ILE A 92 -1.63 6.75 9.40
C ILE A 92 -2.16 8.18 9.24
N GLU A 93 -1.87 9.01 10.23
CA GLU A 93 -2.35 10.39 10.27
C GLU A 93 -1.46 11.30 9.39
N TYR A 94 -2.09 12.01 8.45
CA TYR A 94 -1.42 13.00 7.62
C TYR A 94 -1.10 14.31 8.38
N GLY A 95 -1.89 14.63 9.41
CA GLY A 95 -1.87 15.96 10.03
C GLY A 95 -2.10 17.06 8.98
N ASP A 96 -1.40 18.18 9.12
CA ASP A 96 -1.48 19.32 8.17
C ASP A 96 -0.73 19.08 6.85
N ASN A 97 -0.14 17.89 6.66
CA ASN A 97 0.70 17.58 5.50
C ASN A 97 -0.08 16.87 4.37
N GLN A 98 -1.40 16.75 4.48
CA GLN A 98 -2.21 16.15 3.43
C GLN A 98 -2.20 17.05 2.19
N LEU A 99 -1.82 16.51 1.03
CA LEU A 99 -1.64 17.27 -0.20
C LEU A 99 -2.86 17.18 -1.13
N CYS A 100 -3.75 16.22 -0.89
CA CYS A 100 -4.96 15.99 -1.68
C CYS A 100 -4.67 15.76 -3.17
N SER A 101 -3.50 15.21 -3.50
CA SER A 101 -3.07 14.93 -4.87
C SER A 101 -3.69 13.65 -5.43
N GLY A 102 -4.25 12.79 -4.56
CA GLY A 102 -4.79 11.48 -4.90
C GLY A 102 -3.73 10.44 -5.27
N SER A 103 -2.43 10.80 -5.21
CA SER A 103 -1.32 9.97 -5.68
C SER A 103 -0.51 9.37 -4.53
N ASN A 104 -1.17 9.06 -3.43
CA ASN A 104 -0.53 8.57 -2.21
C ASN A 104 -0.25 7.07 -2.28
N LYS A 105 0.95 6.66 -1.83
CA LYS A 105 1.33 5.25 -1.70
C LYS A 105 1.79 4.94 -0.28
N PRO A 106 1.26 3.88 0.36
CA PRO A 106 1.74 3.46 1.65
C PRO A 106 3.09 2.75 1.55
N PHE A 107 3.89 2.87 2.59
CA PHE A 107 5.16 2.14 2.73
C PHE A 107 5.32 1.57 4.14
N PHE A 108 6.15 0.54 4.23
CA PHE A 108 6.68 -0.02 5.47
C PHE A 108 8.19 -0.15 5.34
N GLU A 109 8.92 0.21 6.40
CA GLU A 109 10.37 0.06 6.49
C GLU A 109 10.85 -0.05 7.94
N ILE A 110 12.09 -0.47 8.13
CA ILE A 110 12.75 -0.47 9.45
C ILE A 110 13.77 0.66 9.49
N LYS A 111 13.47 1.75 10.21
CA LYS A 111 14.41 2.86 10.41
C LYS A 111 15.12 2.71 11.74
N ASN A 112 16.44 2.51 11.71
CA ASN A 112 17.27 2.39 12.93
C ASN A 112 16.69 1.37 13.94
N GLY A 113 16.23 0.22 13.44
CA GLY A 113 15.61 -0.84 14.26
C GLY A 113 14.16 -0.59 14.65
N VAL A 114 13.57 0.54 14.28
CA VAL A 114 12.17 0.88 14.56
C VAL A 114 11.32 0.57 13.32
N PRO A 115 10.26 -0.29 13.44
CA PRO A 115 9.33 -0.49 12.35
C PRO A 115 8.50 0.77 12.14
N THR A 116 8.52 1.28 10.92
CA THR A 116 7.88 2.53 10.52
C THR A 116 6.94 2.26 9.35
N VAL A 117 5.75 2.81 9.44
CA VAL A 117 4.78 2.87 8.36
C VAL A 117 4.55 4.31 7.97
N GLY A 118 4.19 4.56 6.72
CA GLY A 118 3.90 5.91 6.30
C GLY A 118 3.27 5.98 4.92
N VAL A 119 3.11 7.21 4.45
CA VAL A 119 2.57 7.52 3.13
C VAL A 119 3.51 8.47 2.42
N ILE A 120 3.79 8.15 1.16
CA ILE A 120 4.48 9.03 0.21
C ILE A 120 3.49 9.59 -0.81
N ASP A 121 3.58 10.87 -1.09
CA ASP A 121 2.93 11.47 -2.25
C ASP A 121 3.78 11.19 -3.50
N THR A 122 3.14 10.72 -4.59
CA THR A 122 3.82 10.40 -5.86
C THR A 122 3.38 11.25 -7.05
N SER A 123 2.67 12.37 -6.82
CA SER A 123 2.27 13.33 -7.86
C SER A 123 3.44 14.09 -8.50
N GLY A 124 4.62 14.05 -7.87
CA GLY A 124 5.86 14.64 -8.37
C GLY A 124 7.10 13.89 -7.87
N LYS A 125 8.08 14.62 -7.34
CA LYS A 125 9.18 13.98 -6.61
C LYS A 125 8.60 13.33 -5.35
N PRO A 126 8.89 12.05 -5.05
CA PRO A 126 8.33 11.40 -3.88
C PRO A 126 8.68 12.16 -2.60
N VAL A 127 7.66 12.60 -1.87
CA VAL A 127 7.82 13.23 -0.54
C VAL A 127 7.03 12.42 0.47
N GLY A 128 7.65 12.10 1.61
CA GLY A 128 6.94 11.52 2.74
C GLY A 128 6.02 12.55 3.36
N VAL A 129 4.71 12.33 3.27
CA VAL A 129 3.69 13.23 3.82
C VAL A 129 3.25 12.81 5.22
N ALA A 130 3.40 11.53 5.56
CA ALA A 130 3.08 11.00 6.87
C ALA A 130 3.98 9.81 7.23
N GLN A 131 4.37 9.70 8.50
CA GLN A 131 5.07 8.52 9.01
C GLN A 131 4.80 8.34 10.51
N ASP A 132 4.69 7.08 10.95
CA ASP A 132 4.54 6.72 12.35
C ASP A 132 5.23 5.37 12.62
N LYS A 133 5.54 5.10 13.88
CA LYS A 133 5.97 3.77 14.31
C LYS A 133 4.81 2.79 14.13
N LEU A 134 5.10 1.57 13.67
CA LEU A 134 4.11 0.49 13.68
C LEU A 134 3.86 0.07 15.15
N LYS A 135 2.63 0.21 15.61
CA LYS A 135 2.22 0.03 17.02
C LYS A 135 1.33 -1.22 17.24
N ILE A 136 1.02 -1.98 16.19
CA ILE A 136 0.04 -3.09 16.19
C ILE A 136 0.58 -4.45 15.75
#